data_AF-A0A538NQP5-F1
#
_entry.id   AF-A0A538NQP5-F1
#
_cell.length_a   1.000
_cell.length_b   1.000
_cell.length_c   1.000
_cell.angle_alpha   90.00
_cell.angle_beta   90.00
_cell.angle_gamma   90.00
#
_symmetry.space_group_name_H-M   'P 1'
#
loop_
_entity.id
_entity.type
_entity.pdbx_description
1 polymer ?
#
loop_
_entity_poly.entity_id
_entity_poly.type
_entity_poly.pdbx_seq_one_letter_code
_entity_poly.pdbx_strand_id
1 'polypeptide(L)'
;MKTNRIEAFSDGVIAILITIMVLELKAPHDPTPASLAKMWPTFFAYVLSFVILAIYWVNHHHLIHLVTRVDSVFLWANMNLLFWISLIPWVTVYLGDNHALPFPVALYAAVSVAGAISFYLLRASIARHHRGTFTRETRAPSLTLTKQANADQ
;
A
#
# COMPACT_ATOMS: atom_id res chain seq x y z
N MET A 1 -12.57 -9.97 -10.74
CA MET A 1 -13.42 -9.79 -9.53
C MET A 1 -13.95 -8.37 -9.49
N LYS A 2 -15.04 -8.08 -8.76
CA LYS A 2 -15.50 -6.69 -8.56
C LYS A 2 -14.46 -5.94 -7.71
N THR A 3 -13.92 -4.85 -8.23
CA THR A 3 -12.90 -3.99 -7.58
C THR A 3 -13.29 -3.60 -6.15
N ASN A 4 -14.57 -3.29 -5.91
CA ASN A 4 -15.10 -2.86 -4.62
C ASN A 4 -14.84 -3.83 -3.46
N ARG A 5 -14.75 -5.15 -3.70
CA ARG A 5 -14.50 -6.11 -2.61
C ARG A 5 -13.06 -6.05 -2.11
N ILE A 6 -12.11 -5.81 -3.01
CA ILE A 6 -10.69 -5.74 -2.68
C ILE A 6 -10.37 -4.39 -2.03
N GLU A 7 -11.02 -3.33 -2.52
CA GLU A 7 -11.02 -2.01 -1.90
C GLU A 7 -11.45 -2.11 -0.43
N ALA A 8 -12.69 -2.57 -0.19
CA ALA A 8 -13.25 -2.65 1.15
C ALA A 8 -12.43 -3.53 2.10
N PHE A 9 -11.84 -4.62 1.59
CA PHE A 9 -10.94 -5.46 2.39
C PHE A 9 -9.67 -4.70 2.79
N SER A 10 -9.02 -4.04 1.83
CA SER A 10 -7.75 -3.33 2.08
C SER A 10 -7.97 -2.11 2.98
N ASP A 11 -9.06 -1.37 2.77
CA ASP A 11 -9.48 -0.25 3.62
C ASP A 11 -9.75 -0.71 5.06
N GLY A 12 -10.46 -1.84 5.22
CA GLY A 12 -10.70 -2.43 6.53
C GLY A 12 -9.41 -2.81 7.25
N VAL A 13 -8.45 -3.41 6.55
CA VAL A 13 -7.14 -3.74 7.12
C VAL A 13 -6.38 -2.48 7.53
N ILE A 14 -6.28 -1.48 6.65
CA ILE A 14 -5.52 -0.25 6.96
C ILE A 14 -6.17 0.53 8.12
N ALA A 15 -7.51 0.58 8.16
CA ALA A 15 -8.24 1.18 9.29
C ALA A 15 -7.91 0.46 10.61
N ILE A 16 -7.89 -0.88 10.63
CA ILE A 16 -7.49 -1.64 11.81
C ILE A 16 -6.05 -1.31 12.22
N LEU A 17 -5.11 -1.25 11.27
CA LEU A 17 -3.72 -0.90 11.58
C LEU A 17 -3.59 0.49 12.21
N ILE A 18 -4.30 1.48 11.69
CA ILE A 18 -4.36 2.83 12.27
C ILE A 18 -4.91 2.80 13.70
N THR A 19 -5.93 1.98 13.99
CA THR A 19 -6.43 1.84 15.36
C THR A 19 -5.46 1.10 16.28
N ILE A 20 -4.74 0.08 15.80
CA ILE A 20 -3.72 -0.62 16.59
C ILE A 20 -2.58 0.34 16.96
N MET A 21 -2.18 1.25 16.06
CA MET A 21 -1.13 2.24 16.34
C MET A 21 -1.38 3.02 17.63
N VAL A 22 -2.62 3.46 17.89
CA VAL A 22 -2.92 4.24 19.09
C VAL A 22 -3.02 3.35 20.33
N LEU A 23 -3.46 2.10 20.18
CA LEU A 23 -3.51 1.13 21.28
C LEU A 23 -2.11 0.76 21.79
N GLU A 24 -1.12 0.83 20.92
CA GLU A 24 0.28 0.59 21.24
C GLU A 24 0.97 1.77 21.95
N LEU A 25 0.38 2.97 21.92
CA LEU A 25 0.86 4.13 22.66
C LEU A 25 0.47 4.01 24.15
N LYS A 26 1.24 3.21 24.89
CA LYS A 26 0.96 2.91 26.30
C LYS A 26 1.29 4.10 27.20
N ALA A 27 0.37 4.43 28.11
CA ALA A 27 0.60 5.43 29.15
C ALA A 27 1.80 5.04 30.03
N PRO A 28 2.55 6.03 30.56
CA PRO A 28 3.66 5.73 31.46
C PRO A 28 3.11 5.18 32.78
N HIS A 29 3.87 4.29 33.44
CA HIS A 29 3.47 3.70 34.71
C HIS A 29 3.28 4.77 35.80
N ASP A 30 4.18 5.76 35.84
CA ASP A 30 4.09 6.88 36.77
C ASP A 30 3.28 8.02 36.13
N PRO A 31 2.16 8.45 36.75
CA PRO A 31 1.29 9.49 36.21
C PRO A 31 1.83 10.90 36.51
N THR A 32 3.08 11.18 36.08
CA THR A 32 3.72 12.50 36.26
C THR A 32 3.95 13.20 34.92
N PRO A 33 3.93 14.56 34.89
CA PRO A 33 4.27 15.31 33.67
C PRO A 33 5.68 15.00 33.14
N ALA A 34 6.63 14.72 34.03
CA ALA A 34 7.99 14.36 33.65
C ALA A 34 8.06 12.98 32.95
N SER A 35 7.29 12.00 33.43
CA SER A 35 7.19 10.68 32.80
C SER A 35 6.54 10.77 31.42
N LEU A 36 5.53 11.62 31.25
CA LEU A 36 4.92 11.87 29.95
C LEU A 36 5.89 12.54 28.97
N ALA A 37 6.67 13.53 29.43
CA ALA A 37 7.68 14.21 28.61
C ALA A 37 8.78 13.25 28.10
N LYS A 38 9.13 12.22 28.88
CA LYS A 38 10.10 11.19 28.46
C LYS A 38 9.60 10.31 27.31
N MET A 39 8.29 10.23 27.09
CA MET A 39 7.69 9.44 26.01
C MET A 39 7.70 10.15 24.65
N TRP A 40 8.26 11.36 24.55
CA TRP A 40 8.30 12.10 23.30
C TRP A 40 8.84 11.28 22.10
N PRO A 41 9.86 10.39 22.22
CA PRO A 41 10.35 9.62 21.08
C PRO A 41 9.31 8.62 20.59
N THR A 42 8.64 7.92 21.50
CA THR A 42 7.56 6.97 21.19
C THR A 42 6.36 7.68 20.58
N PHE A 43 5.98 8.85 21.12
CA PHE A 43 4.92 9.67 20.54
C PHE A 43 5.26 10.17 19.13
N PHE A 44 6.49 10.62 18.91
CA PHE A 44 6.95 11.05 17.59
C PHE A 44 6.95 9.90 16.58
N ALA A 45 7.48 8.73 16.98
CA ALA A 45 7.44 7.53 16.15
C ALA A 45 5.99 7.14 15.80
N TYR A 46 5.07 7.21 16.77
CA TYR A 46 3.64 7.00 16.55
C TYR A 46 3.06 7.96 15.49
N VAL A 47 3.27 9.28 15.64
CA VAL A 47 2.75 10.28 14.70
C VAL A 47 3.31 10.06 13.29
N LEU A 48 4.62 9.80 13.18
CA LEU A 48 5.26 9.52 11.90
C LEU A 48 4.64 8.30 11.21
N SER A 49 4.46 7.20 11.95
CA SER A 49 3.87 5.97 11.42
C SER A 49 2.39 6.10 11.09
N PHE A 50 1.63 6.86 11.87
CA PHE A 50 0.24 7.21 11.55
C PHE A 50 0.17 7.93 10.20
N VAL A 51 1.02 8.94 9.99
CA VAL A 51 1.09 9.68 8.72
C VAL A 51 1.48 8.75 7.57
N ILE A 52 2.44 7.84 7.78
CA ILE A 52 2.83 6.85 6.75
C ILE A 52 1.64 5.96 6.37
N LEU A 53 0.91 5.40 7.34
CA LEU A 53 -0.27 4.56 7.06
C LEU A 53 -1.38 5.35 6.38
N ALA A 54 -1.61 6.60 6.79
CA ALA A 54 -2.58 7.48 6.15
C ALA A 54 -2.20 7.79 4.69
N ILE A 55 -0.92 8.03 4.40
CA ILE A 55 -0.42 8.21 3.03
C ILE A 55 -0.64 6.94 2.20
N TYR A 56 -0.35 5.76 2.76
CA TYR A 56 -0.63 4.50 2.06
C TYR A 56 -2.12 4.35 1.76
N TRP A 57 -2.99 4.65 2.73
CA TRP A 57 -4.44 4.58 2.54
C TRP A 57 -4.92 5.54 1.44
N VAL A 58 -4.55 6.82 1.51
CA VAL A 58 -4.95 7.82 0.50
C VAL A 58 -4.49 7.40 -0.89
N ASN A 59 -3.23 6.99 -1.02
CA ASN A 59 -2.67 6.57 -2.30
C ASN A 59 -3.29 5.27 -2.81
N HIS A 60 -3.59 4.32 -1.92
CA HIS A 60 -4.24 3.04 -2.26
C HIS A 60 -5.68 3.27 -2.71
N HIS A 61 -6.45 4.04 -1.95
CA HIS A 61 -7.82 4.41 -2.30
C HIS A 61 -7.88 5.07 -3.68
N HIS A 62 -7.03 6.07 -3.93
CA HIS A 62 -6.94 6.70 -5.25
C HIS A 62 -6.54 5.71 -6.35
N LEU A 63 -5.57 4.82 -6.07
CA LEU A 63 -5.11 3.83 -7.03
C LEU A 63 -6.23 2.86 -7.44
N ILE A 64 -7.02 2.38 -6.50
CA ILE A 64 -8.09 1.40 -6.74
C ILE A 64 -9.21 1.98 -7.61
N HIS A 65 -9.57 3.25 -7.44
CA HIS A 65 -10.55 3.93 -8.30
C HIS A 65 -10.15 3.98 -9.78
N LEU A 66 -8.85 3.89 -10.08
CA LEU A 66 -8.33 3.85 -11.44
C LEU A 66 -8.35 2.43 -12.04
N VAL A 67 -8.58 1.39 -11.24
CA VAL A 67 -8.52 -0.02 -11.67
C VAL A 67 -9.85 -0.50 -12.23
N THR A 68 -9.90 -0.71 -13.54
CA THR A 68 -11.09 -1.24 -14.24
C THR A 68 -11.20 -2.76 -14.21
N ARG A 69 -10.07 -3.48 -14.11
CA ARG A 69 -10.02 -4.95 -14.02
C ARG A 69 -8.96 -5.40 -13.02
N VAL A 70 -9.34 -6.37 -12.20
CA VAL A 70 -8.46 -7.01 -11.21
C VAL A 70 -8.10 -8.41 -11.69
N ASP A 71 -6.80 -8.68 -11.79
CA ASP A 71 -6.23 -10.01 -12.06
C ASP A 71 -5.54 -10.60 -10.82
N SER A 72 -5.04 -11.83 -10.95
CA SER A 72 -4.38 -12.52 -9.84
C SER A 72 -3.07 -11.87 -9.42
N VAL A 73 -2.31 -11.28 -10.36
CA VAL A 73 -1.04 -10.59 -10.06
C VAL A 73 -1.28 -9.36 -9.19
N PHE A 74 -2.30 -8.57 -9.52
CA PHE A 74 -2.73 -7.44 -8.72
C PHE A 74 -3.11 -7.87 -7.29
N LEU A 75 -3.87 -8.97 -7.15
CA LEU A 75 -4.29 -9.47 -5.85
C LEU A 75 -3.09 -9.82 -4.95
N TRP A 76 -2.10 -10.54 -5.49
CA TRP A 76 -0.89 -10.89 -4.75
C TRP A 76 -0.03 -9.67 -4.41
N ALA A 77 0.09 -8.70 -5.33
CA ALA A 77 0.77 -7.45 -5.05
C ALA A 77 0.09 -6.66 -3.92
N ASN A 78 -1.25 -6.68 -3.89
CA ASN A 78 -2.03 -6.06 -2.82
C ASN A 78 -1.80 -6.77 -1.47
N MET A 79 -1.80 -8.10 -1.44
CA MET A 79 -1.49 -8.85 -0.20
C MET A 79 -0.07 -8.59 0.29
N ASN A 80 0.89 -8.45 -0.63
CA ASN A 80 2.27 -8.12 -0.29
C ASN A 80 2.39 -6.73 0.35
N LEU A 81 1.68 -5.73 -0.17
CA LEU A 81 1.58 -4.41 0.47
C LEU A 81 0.98 -4.51 1.87
N LEU A 82 -0.19 -5.15 2.01
CA LEU A 82 -0.89 -5.28 3.29
C LEU A 82 -0.03 -5.97 4.34
N PHE A 83 0.75 -6.99 3.95
CA PHE A 83 1.70 -7.65 4.84
C PHE A 83 2.73 -6.68 5.42
N TRP A 84 3.44 -5.91 4.58
CA TRP A 84 4.49 -5.02 5.08
C TRP A 84 3.95 -3.90 5.94
N ILE A 85 2.82 -3.29 5.55
CA ILE A 85 2.22 -2.23 6.37
C ILE A 85 1.64 -2.78 7.68
N SER A 86 1.26 -4.06 7.74
CA SER A 86 0.81 -4.70 8.99
C SER A 86 1.88 -4.79 10.07
N LEU A 87 3.16 -4.72 9.69
CA LEU A 87 4.29 -4.72 10.61
C LEU A 87 4.58 -3.33 11.20
N ILE A 88 4.06 -2.26 10.59
CA ILE A 88 4.34 -0.88 10.99
C ILE A 88 4.02 -0.61 12.48
N PRO A 89 2.87 -1.04 13.03
CA PRO A 89 2.57 -0.81 14.45
C PRO A 89 3.65 -1.36 15.38
N TRP A 90 4.07 -2.60 15.13
CA TRP A 90 5.08 -3.25 15.96
C TRP A 90 6.45 -2.59 15.85
N VAL A 91 6.95 -2.30 14.63
CA VAL A 91 8.26 -1.65 14.47
C VAL A 91 8.27 -0.22 15.02
N THR A 92 7.10 0.43 15.08
CA THR A 92 7.00 1.79 15.62
C THR A 92 7.23 1.83 17.13
N VAL A 93 6.60 0.91 17.87
CA VAL A 93 6.83 0.76 19.31
C VAL A 93 8.28 0.41 19.57
N TYR A 94 8.78 -0.59 18.83
CA TYR A 94 10.15 -1.05 18.99
C TYR A 94 11.17 0.08 18.74
N LEU A 95 10.91 0.93 17.73
CA LEU A 95 11.69 2.14 17.49
C LEU A 95 11.55 3.15 18.62
N GLY A 96 10.33 3.47 19.07
CA GLY A 96 10.09 4.45 20.14
C GLY A 96 10.86 4.11 21.42
N ASP A 97 10.77 2.86 21.85
CA ASP A 97 11.41 2.35 23.07
C ASP A 97 12.94 2.26 22.96
N ASN A 98 13.48 2.15 21.73
CA ASN A 98 14.90 1.89 21.49
C ASN A 98 15.53 2.86 20.48
N HIS A 99 15.01 4.09 20.38
CA HIS A 99 15.35 5.07 19.33
C HIS A 99 16.83 5.48 19.30
N ALA A 100 17.56 5.30 20.40
CA ALA A 100 18.99 5.56 20.49
C ALA A 100 19.87 4.46 19.85
N LEU A 101 19.29 3.29 19.53
CA LEU A 101 20.03 2.16 18.98
C LEU A 101 19.93 2.14 17.43
N PRO A 102 21.03 1.87 16.71
CA PRO A 102 21.02 1.83 15.25
C PRO A 102 20.12 0.74 14.66
N PHE A 103 20.00 -0.41 15.32
CA PHE A 103 19.27 -1.56 14.80
C PHE A 103 17.74 -1.33 14.71
N PRO A 104 17.04 -0.85 15.75
CA PRO A 104 15.62 -0.47 15.66
C PRO A 104 15.33 0.56 14.56
N VAL A 105 16.20 1.56 14.39
CA VAL A 105 16.09 2.55 13.31
C VAL A 105 16.20 1.89 11.94
N ALA A 106 17.22 1.03 11.75
CA ALA A 106 17.42 0.30 10.51
C ALA A 106 16.25 -0.63 10.19
N LEU A 107 15.69 -1.32 11.20
CA LEU A 107 14.55 -2.22 11.05
C LEU A 107 13.28 -1.46 10.64
N TYR A 108 13.00 -0.34 11.30
CA TYR A 108 11.89 0.54 10.95
C TYR A 108 12.00 1.03 9.50
N ALA A 109 13.19 1.48 9.11
CA ALA A 109 13.48 1.91 7.74
C ALA A 109 13.32 0.76 6.73
N ALA A 110 13.81 -0.43 7.05
CA ALA A 110 13.70 -1.61 6.18
C ALA A 110 12.24 -2.00 5.93
N VAL A 111 11.41 -2.04 6.97
CA VAL A 111 9.96 -2.32 6.82
C VAL A 111 9.27 -1.23 6.01
N SER A 112 9.60 0.04 6.26
CA SER A 112 9.03 1.18 5.53
C SER A 112 9.40 1.15 4.04
N VAL A 113 10.66 0.85 3.72
CA VAL A 113 11.16 0.69 2.34
C VAL A 113 10.53 -0.51 1.67
N ALA A 114 10.40 -1.64 2.36
CA ALA A 114 9.73 -2.82 1.82
C ALA A 114 8.26 -2.53 1.48
N GLY A 115 7.53 -1.81 2.35
CA GLY A 115 6.19 -1.31 2.06
C GLY A 115 6.14 -0.40 0.83
N ALA A 116 7.13 0.48 0.67
CA ALA A 116 7.21 1.38 -0.49
C ALA A 116 7.47 0.62 -1.80
N ILE A 117 8.36 -0.38 -1.76
CA ILE A 117 8.61 -1.29 -2.88
C ILE A 117 7.34 -2.06 -3.22
N SER A 118 6.63 -2.60 -2.24
CA SER A 118 5.36 -3.32 -2.45
C SER A 118 4.29 -2.43 -3.07
N PHE A 119 4.19 -1.17 -2.64
CA PHE A 119 3.28 -0.19 -3.24
C PHE A 119 3.67 0.11 -4.69
N TYR A 120 4.96 0.26 -4.97
CA TYR A 120 5.45 0.41 -6.35
C TYR A 120 5.09 -0.81 -7.22
N LEU A 121 5.27 -2.02 -6.71
CA LEU A 121 4.88 -3.25 -7.41
C LEU A 121 3.38 -3.33 -7.67
N LEU A 122 2.56 -2.92 -6.70
CA LEU A 122 1.11 -2.82 -6.87
C LEU A 122 0.75 -1.87 -8.02
N ARG A 123 1.33 -0.67 -8.04
CA ARG A 123 1.15 0.29 -9.15
C ARG A 123 1.63 -0.27 -10.49
N ALA A 124 2.78 -0.92 -10.51
CA ALA A 124 3.36 -1.50 -11.71
C ALA A 124 2.51 -2.66 -12.27
N SER A 125 1.75 -3.36 -11.44
CA SER A 125 0.84 -4.43 -11.91
C SER A 125 -0.32 -3.86 -12.73
N ILE A 126 -0.85 -2.69 -12.37
CA ILE A 126 -1.91 -2.00 -13.13
C ILE A 126 -1.39 -1.49 -14.47
N ALA A 127 -0.18 -0.91 -14.51
CA ALA A 127 0.40 -0.35 -15.73
C ALA A 127 0.59 -1.38 -16.86
N ARG A 128 0.78 -2.66 -16.52
CA ARG A 128 0.92 -3.75 -17.50
C ARG A 128 -0.39 -4.04 -18.24
N HIS A 129 -1.55 -3.85 -17.60
CA HIS A 129 -2.86 -4.11 -18.20
C HIS A 129 -3.28 -3.04 -19.21
N HIS A 130 -2.92 -1.78 -18.99
CA HIS A 130 -3.23 -0.69 -19.94
C HIS A 130 -2.41 -0.77 -21.24
N ARG A 131 -1.24 -1.43 -21.24
CA ARG A 131 -0.40 -1.58 -22.46
C ARG A 131 -0.86 -2.70 -23.41
N GLY A 132 -1.64 -3.67 -22.91
CA GLY A 132 -2.10 -4.81 -23.72
C GLY A 132 -3.30 -4.49 -24.61
N THR A 133 -4.08 -3.47 -24.29
CA THR A 133 -5.26 -3.06 -25.09
C THR A 133 -4.88 -2.27 -26.34
N PHE A 134 -3.86 -1.41 -26.26
CA PHE A 134 -3.43 -0.56 -27.39
C PHE A 134 -2.78 -1.33 -28.55
N THR A 135 -2.11 -2.46 -28.26
CA THR A 135 -1.44 -3.28 -29.29
C THR A 135 -2.39 -4.19 -30.06
N ARG A 136 -3.63 -4.41 -29.57
CA ARG A 136 -4.60 -5.30 -30.21
C ARG A 136 -5.51 -4.56 -31.21
N GLU A 137 -5.88 -3.31 -30.93
CA GLU A 137 -6.70 -2.49 -31.83
C GLU A 137 -5.94 -1.99 -33.07
N THR A 138 -4.63 -1.81 -32.98
CA THR A 138 -3.80 -1.40 -34.13
C THR A 138 -3.52 -2.54 -35.12
N ARG A 139 -3.88 -3.80 -34.80
CA ARG A 139 -3.61 -4.98 -35.65
C ARG A 139 -4.81 -5.52 -36.43
N ALA A 140 -6.01 -4.97 -36.26
CA ALA A 140 -7.16 -5.31 -37.11
C ALA A 140 -8.05 -4.06 -37.27
N PRO A 141 -8.32 -3.55 -38.49
CA PRO A 141 -8.76 -4.34 -39.65
C PRO A 141 -8.23 -3.86 -41.03
N SER A 142 -7.49 -4.70 -41.76
CA SER A 142 -7.34 -4.56 -43.23
C SER A 142 -7.74 -5.82 -44.01
N LEU A 143 -8.05 -6.92 -43.32
CA LEU A 143 -8.44 -8.19 -43.96
C LEU A 143 -9.90 -8.25 -44.44
N THR A 144 -10.74 -7.28 -44.06
CA THR A 144 -12.13 -7.21 -44.53
C THR A 144 -12.25 -6.51 -45.88
N LEU A 145 -11.34 -5.58 -46.21
CA LEU A 145 -11.39 -4.84 -47.48
C LEU A 145 -10.87 -5.66 -48.67
N THR A 146 -9.96 -6.62 -48.45
CA THR A 146 -9.42 -7.46 -49.52
C THR A 146 -10.39 -8.55 -49.99
N LYS A 147 -11.39 -8.93 -49.17
CA LYS A 147 -12.42 -9.89 -49.58
C LYS A 147 -13.59 -9.26 -50.33
N GLN A 148 -13.87 -7.96 -50.14
CA GLN A 148 -14.88 -7.26 -50.95
C GLN A 148 -14.32 -6.79 -52.30
N ALA A 149 -13.05 -6.40 -52.38
CA ALA A 149 -12.43 -5.99 -53.65
C ALA A 149 -12.24 -7.13 -54.67
N ASN A 150 -12.19 -8.39 -54.22
CA ASN A 150 -12.07 -9.58 -55.08
C ASN A 150 -13.40 -10.29 -55.37
N ALA A 151 -14.52 -9.79 -54.85
CA ALA A 151 -15.85 -10.31 -55.18
C ALA A 151 -16.53 -9.53 -56.33
N ASP A 152 -15.96 -8.38 -56.70
CA ASP A 152 -16.42 -7.48 -57.77
C ASP A 152 -15.53 -7.56 -59.05
N GLN A 153 -14.63 -8.56 -59.14
CA GLN A 153 -13.87 -8.92 -60.35
C GLN A 153 -14.22 -10.35 -60.77
#